data_AF-A0A2D7PF78-F1
#
_entry.id   AF-A0A2D7PF78-F1
#
_cell.length_a   1.000
_cell.length_b   1.000
_cell.length_c   1.000
_cell.angle_alpha   90.00
_cell.angle_beta   90.00
_cell.angle_gamma   90.00
#
_symmetry.space_group_name_H-M   'P 1'
#
loop_
_entity.id
_entity.type
_entity.pdbx_description
1 polymer ?
#
loop_
_entity_poly.entity_id
_entity_poly.type
_entity_poly.pdbx_seq_one_letter_code
_entity_poly.pdbx_strand_id
1 'polypeptide(L)' 'MKDGPFKEAMEEDHGNLVIKQEFSTIKIVNNVLVKEVVTRDYDFFGDYIDSRSSQPLAQLDKIITKETMH' A
#
# COMPACT_ATOMS: atom_id res chain seq x y z
N MET A 1 1.21 -1.03 -14.64
CA MET A 1 1.52 0.30 -14.07
C MET A 1 2.34 1.08 -15.10
N LYS A 2 2.41 2.42 -15.02
CA LYS A 2 3.39 3.16 -15.82
C LYS A 2 4.80 2.81 -15.35
N ASP A 3 5.75 2.83 -16.27
CA ASP A 3 7.16 2.60 -15.93
C ASP A 3 7.67 3.68 -14.98
N GLY A 4 8.55 3.28 -14.07
CA GLY A 4 9.11 4.12 -13.03
C GLY A 4 9.46 3.34 -11.76
N PRO A 5 10.11 4.00 -10.79
CA PRO A 5 10.75 3.34 -9.66
C PRO A 5 9.80 2.53 -8.79
N PHE A 6 8.51 2.90 -8.74
CA PHE A 6 7.51 2.15 -7.97
C PHE A 6 7.14 0.81 -8.65
N LYS A 7 7.05 0.77 -9.98
CA LYS A 7 6.80 -0.47 -10.72
C LYS A 7 8.04 -1.37 -10.62
N GLU A 8 9.22 -0.79 -10.82
CA GLU A 8 10.50 -1.49 -10.71
C GLU A 8 10.65 -2.16 -9.33
N ALA A 9 10.41 -1.44 -8.24
CA ALA A 9 10.49 -2.00 -6.89
C ALA A 9 9.45 -3.10 -6.60
N MET A 10 8.31 -3.12 -7.30
CA MET A 10 7.29 -4.17 -7.14
C MET A 10 7.62 -5.44 -7.93
N GLU A 11 8.27 -5.27 -9.09
CA GLU A 11 8.65 -6.35 -10.01
C GLU A 11 10.06 -6.92 -9.71
N GLU A 12 10.83 -6.26 -8.85
CA GLU A 12 12.18 -6.67 -8.47
C GLU A 12 12.18 -8.04 -7.77
N ASP A 13 12.96 -8.98 -8.32
CA ASP A 13 13.27 -10.24 -7.65
C ASP A 13 14.35 -9.98 -6.60
N HIS A 14 13.94 -9.99 -5.34
CA HIS A 14 14.84 -9.78 -4.22
C HIS A 14 15.54 -11.06 -3.74
N GLY A 15 15.33 -12.19 -4.43
CA GLY A 15 15.89 -13.49 -4.06
C GLY A 15 15.51 -13.93 -2.64
N ASN A 16 16.38 -14.70 -2.00
CA ASN A 16 16.11 -15.35 -0.72
C ASN A 16 16.47 -14.48 0.51
N LEU A 17 16.74 -13.18 0.32
CA LEU A 17 17.15 -12.27 1.40
C LEU A 17 16.01 -11.41 1.94
N VAL A 18 14.84 -11.45 1.31
CA VAL A 18 13.66 -10.69 1.75
C VAL A 18 12.75 -11.57 2.59
N ILE A 19 12.49 -11.10 3.81
CA ILE A 19 11.60 -11.77 4.78
C ILE A 19 10.17 -11.22 4.72
N LYS A 20 10.00 -10.00 4.20
CA LYS A 20 8.69 -9.33 4.09
C LYS A 20 8.70 -8.25 3.01
N GLN A 21 7.66 -8.20 2.20
CA GLN A 21 7.30 -7.02 1.38
C GLN A 21 6.01 -6.40 1.92
N GLU A 22 5.94 -5.05 1.92
CA GLU A 22 4.76 -4.30 2.31
C GLU A 22 4.44 -3.22 1.27
N PHE A 23 3.20 -3.21 0.81
CA PHE A 23 2.65 -2.19 -0.08
C PHE A 23 1.54 -1.42 0.65
N SER A 24 1.87 -0.19 1.05
CA SER A 24 0.92 0.75 1.63
C SER A 24 0.35 1.67 0.55
N THR A 25 -0.96 1.58 0.30
CA THR A 25 -1.68 2.48 -0.60
C THR A 25 -2.62 3.36 0.21
N ILE A 26 -2.46 4.68 0.10
CA ILE A 26 -3.43 5.63 0.64
C ILE A 26 -4.33 6.07 -0.52
N LYS A 27 -5.64 5.86 -0.40
CA LYS A 27 -6.63 6.16 -1.44
C LYS A 27 -7.89 6.77 -0.86
N ILE A 28 -8.63 7.48 -1.69
CA ILE A 28 -9.92 8.05 -1.34
C ILE A 28 -11.01 7.09 -1.82
N VAL A 29 -11.89 6.67 -0.91
CA VAL A 29 -13.05 5.83 -1.21
C VAL A 29 -14.27 6.46 -0.54
N ASN A 30 -15.29 6.83 -1.31
CA ASN A 30 -16.53 7.43 -0.78
C ASN A 30 -16.29 8.59 0.20
N ASN A 31 -15.43 9.55 -0.18
CA ASN A 31 -15.03 10.70 0.64
C ASN A 31 -14.28 10.36 1.95
N VAL A 32 -13.79 9.13 2.09
CA VAL A 32 -12.96 8.69 3.22
C VAL A 32 -11.55 8.41 2.72
N LEU A 33 -10.55 8.98 3.38
CA LEU A 33 -9.15 8.61 3.21
C LEU A 33 -8.95 7.23 3.85
N VAL A 34 -8.49 6.26 3.08
CA VAL A 34 -8.30 4.87 3.50
C VAL A 34 -6.86 4.46 3.24
N LYS A 35 -6.22 3.83 4.23
CA LYS A 35 -4.96 3.11 4.05
C LYS A 35 -5.26 1.65 3.79
N GLU A 36 -4.81 1.12 2.67
CA GLU A 36 -4.77 -0.30 2.39
C GLU A 36 -3.32 -0.78 2.49
N VAL A 37 -3.10 -1.86 3.21
CA VAL A 37 -1.78 -2.49 3.33
C VAL A 37 -1.90 -3.91 2.80
N VAL A 38 -1.05 -4.25 1.84
CA VAL A 38 -0.85 -5.61 1.37
C VAL A 38 0.54 -6.04 1.81
N THR A 39 0.63 -7.16 2.54
CA THR A 39 1.92 -7.74 2.92
C THR A 39 2.12 -9.08 2.23
N ARG A 40 3.39 -9.39 1.97
CA ARG A 40 3.87 -10.73 1.67
C ARG A 40 4.93 -11.07 2.71
N ASP A 41 4.68 -12.05 3.54
CA ASP A 41 5.61 -12.55 4.53
C ASP A 41 6.19 -13.88 4.02
N TYR A 42 7.51 -13.94 3.83
CA TYR A 42 8.18 -15.14 3.32
C TYR A 42 8.46 -16.11 4.46
N ASP A 43 8.21 -17.40 4.24
CA ASP A 43 8.56 -18.43 5.18
C ASP A 43 10.01 -18.93 4.96
N PHE A 44 10.52 -19.72 5.92
CA PHE A 44 11.87 -20.25 5.86
C PHE A 44 12.10 -21.28 4.74
N PHE A 45 11.02 -21.80 4.14
CA PHE A 45 11.04 -22.82 3.10
C PHE A 45 10.85 -22.23 1.69
N GLY A 46 10.71 -20.91 1.57
CA GLY A 46 10.55 -20.20 0.31
C GLY A 46 9.10 -20.07 -0.16
N ASP A 47 8.13 -20.47 0.66
CA ASP A 47 6.73 -20.14 0.46
C ASP A 47 6.43 -18.74 1.05
N TYR A 48 5.22 -18.25 0.85
CA TYR A 48 4.80 -16.95 1.36
C TYR A 48 3.36 -16.91 1.84
N ILE A 49 3.09 -16.02 2.78
CA ILE A 49 1.74 -15.70 3.27
C ILE A 49 1.43 -14.26 2.87
N ASP A 50 0.42 -14.11 2.02
CA ASP A 50 -0.10 -12.80 1.65
C ASP A 50 -1.23 -12.39 2.60
N SER A 51 -1.19 -11.13 3.05
CA SER A 51 -2.26 -10.53 3.85
C SER A 51 -2.70 -9.20 3.27
N ARG A 52 -3.97 -8.83 3.49
CA ARG A 52 -4.51 -7.52 3.12
C ARG A 52 -5.31 -6.96 4.28
N SER A 53 -5.04 -5.69 4.61
CA SER A 53 -5.82 -4.93 5.59
C SER A 53 -6.24 -3.58 5.02
N SER A 54 -7.35 -3.05 5.54
CA SER A 54 -7.87 -1.74 5.16
C SER A 54 -8.29 -0.99 6.41
N GLN A 55 -7.83 0.24 6.53
CA GLN A 55 -8.10 1.11 7.67
C GLN A 55 -8.58 2.49 7.18
N PRO A 56 -9.79 2.93 7.58
CA PRO A 56 -10.18 4.31 7.38
C PRO A 56 -9.30 5.23 8.24
N LEU A 57 -8.73 6.27 7.63
CA LEU A 57 -7.88 7.25 8.29
C LEU A 57 -8.67 8.48 8.71
N ALA A 58 -9.48 9.04 7.79
CA ALA A 58 -10.25 10.26 8.05
C ALA A 58 -11.28 10.54 6.96
N GLN A 59 -12.26 11.40 7.27
CA GLN A 59 -13.26 11.88 6.32
C GLN A 59 -12.77 13.17 5.67
N LEU A 60 -12.77 13.26 4.34
CA LEU A 60 -12.13 14.36 3.62
C LEU A 60 -12.80 15.71 3.85
N ASP A 61 -14.12 15.73 4.05
CA ASP A 61 -14.87 16.93 4.44
C ASP A 61 -14.42 17.51 5.80
N LYS A 62 -13.73 16.70 6.62
CA LYS A 62 -13.13 17.12 7.90
C LYS A 62 -11.65 17.49 7.79
N ILE A 63 -10.99 17.16 6.67
CA ILE A 63 -9.56 17.42 6.44
C ILE A 63 -9.36 18.59 5.49
N ILE A 64 -10.07 18.56 4.37
CA ILE A 64 -10.00 19.56 3.31
C ILE A 64 -11.09 20.59 3.60
N THR A 65 -10.74 21.63 4.36
CA THR A 65 -11.55 22.84 4.38
C THR A 65 -11.61 23.41 2.95
N LYS A 66 -12.73 24.04 2.57
CA LYS A 66 -12.96 24.59 1.22
C LYS A 66 -11.81 25.46 0.66
N GLU A 67 -10.91 25.94 1.51
CA GLU A 67 -9.77 26.78 1.18
C GLU A 67 -8.55 26.03 0.59
N THR A 68 -8.49 24.70 0.70
CA THR A 68 -7.35 23.89 0.19
C THR A 68 -7.61 23.20 -1.16
N MET A 69 -8.81 23.35 -1.73
CA MET A 69 -9.09 22.90 -3.09
C MET A 69 -8.88 24.08 -4.06
N HIS A 70 -7.69 24.13 -4.66
CA HIS A 70 -7.39 24.98 -5.83
C HIS A 70 -7.76 24.26 -7.13
#